data_AF-A0A563DUM5-F1
#
_entry.id   AF-A0A563DUM5-F1
#
_cell.length_a   1.000
_cell.length_b   1.000
_cell.length_c   1.000
_cell.angle_alpha   90.00
_cell.angle_beta   90.00
_cell.angle_gamma   90.00
#
_symmetry.space_group_name_H-M   'P 1'
#
loop_
_entity.id
_entity.type
_entity.pdbx_description
1 polymer ?
#
loop_
_entity_poly.entity_id
_entity_poly.type
_entity_poly.pdbx_seq_one_letter_code
_entity_poly.pdbx_strand_id
1 'polypeptide(L)'
;MSDVPVSTTPDADDFRALAQSSPWLFTTLHFTHANYSRGGVETEPVEAWLDRASGRVTVRGVDGVDVAEGVPYGGSPAALHAVAEGDSCESPSDADQLGPTGPVRRPDGLVAERPNGWHFEHGDPMWRDYQWTAMLDPLELHHGVQIDDVAATTRGGRETWSATCRPLMGAGEDWDGGYDPRCGCCPLLDSTASRTLEYGADDPLTLDTELPTAYLVHLDVQTAVVVEVRALDGRGGLVLRNDIDAVDQPLDAPQPRRRR
;
A
#
# COMPACT_ATOMS: atom_id res chain seq x y z
N MET A 1 30.68 0.03 26.99
CA MET A 1 29.47 0.02 26.16
C MET A 1 29.85 -0.77 24.94
N SER A 2 29.40 -2.03 24.88
CA SER A 2 29.77 -2.95 23.81
C SER A 2 28.90 -2.62 22.61
N ASP A 3 29.52 -2.20 21.51
CA ASP A 3 28.88 -2.15 20.19
C ASP A 3 28.50 -3.57 19.80
N VAL A 4 27.19 -3.82 19.73
CA VAL A 4 26.65 -5.02 19.10
C VAL A 4 26.73 -4.76 17.59
N PRO A 5 27.42 -5.59 16.80
CA PRO A 5 27.43 -5.42 15.35
C PRO A 5 26.00 -5.62 14.84
N VAL A 6 25.43 -4.58 14.22
CA VAL A 6 24.13 -4.64 13.55
C VAL A 6 24.25 -5.67 12.41
N SER A 7 23.34 -6.65 12.40
CA SER A 7 23.22 -7.60 11.29
C SER A 7 23.01 -6.81 10.00
N THR A 8 23.84 -7.05 8.99
CA THR A 8 23.69 -6.44 7.66
C THR A 8 22.64 -7.14 6.79
N THR A 9 22.06 -8.23 7.29
CA THR A 9 21.00 -8.98 6.60
C THR A 9 19.66 -8.60 7.22
N PRO A 10 18.71 -8.08 6.42
CA PRO A 10 17.39 -7.72 6.92
C PRO A 10 16.63 -8.95 7.38
N ASP A 11 15.84 -8.80 8.44
CA ASP A 11 14.93 -9.83 8.94
C ASP A 11 13.45 -9.45 8.76
N ALA A 12 12.55 -10.26 9.33
CA ALA A 12 11.11 -10.04 9.24
C ALA A 12 10.64 -8.76 9.95
N ASP A 13 11.31 -8.32 11.01
CA ASP A 13 10.98 -7.06 11.69
C ASP A 13 11.42 -5.86 10.83
N ASP A 14 12.60 -5.95 10.20
CA ASP A 14 13.06 -4.95 9.24
C ASP A 14 12.09 -4.82 8.06
N PHE A 15 11.65 -5.95 7.49
CA PHE A 15 10.70 -5.95 6.37
C PHE A 15 9.36 -5.30 6.76
N ARG A 16 8.84 -5.57 7.97
CA ARG A 16 7.64 -4.91 8.50
C ARG A 16 7.83 -3.42 8.70
N ALA A 17 8.97 -3.02 9.27
CA ALA A 17 9.29 -1.61 9.48
C ALA A 17 9.42 -0.87 8.14
N LEU A 18 10.01 -1.50 7.12
CA LEU A 18 10.07 -0.93 5.77
C LEU A 18 8.66 -0.75 5.20
N ALA A 19 7.82 -1.80 5.23
CA ALA A 19 6.45 -1.71 4.75
C ALA A 19 5.64 -0.59 5.44
N GLN A 20 5.85 -0.42 6.75
CA GLN A 20 5.23 0.63 7.55
C GLN A 20 5.81 2.03 7.27
N SER A 21 6.94 2.16 6.59
CA SER A 21 7.66 3.43 6.41
C SER A 21 7.17 4.31 5.26
N SER A 22 6.50 3.74 4.25
CA SER A 22 5.67 4.55 3.36
C SER A 22 4.57 5.22 4.20
N PRO A 23 4.08 6.43 3.90
CA PRO A 23 4.47 7.31 2.81
C PRO A 23 5.66 8.25 3.12
N TRP A 24 6.29 8.16 4.29
CA TRP A 24 7.27 9.16 4.74
C TRP A 24 8.68 9.03 4.17
N LEU A 25 8.90 8.11 3.23
CA LEU A 25 10.20 7.91 2.60
C LEU A 25 10.40 8.71 1.32
N PHE A 26 9.32 9.16 0.67
CA PHE A 26 9.38 9.93 -0.57
C PHE A 26 8.12 10.77 -0.76
N THR A 27 8.22 11.82 -1.56
CA THR A 27 7.13 12.74 -1.91
C THR A 27 6.69 12.57 -3.36
N THR A 28 7.62 12.39 -4.29
CA THR A 28 7.30 12.19 -5.71
C THR A 28 7.84 10.87 -6.26
N LEU A 29 7.08 10.24 -7.16
CA LEU A 29 7.43 8.97 -7.78
C LEU A 29 7.00 8.95 -9.24
N HIS A 30 7.92 8.55 -10.13
CA HIS A 30 7.62 8.19 -11.51
C HIS A 30 7.96 6.72 -11.70
N PHE A 31 6.99 5.95 -12.20
CA PHE A 31 7.12 4.50 -12.33
C PHE A 31 6.22 3.96 -13.43
N THR A 32 6.59 2.77 -13.92
CA THR A 32 5.73 1.96 -14.79
C THR A 32 5.08 0.85 -13.97
N HIS A 33 3.76 0.77 -14.01
CA HIS A 33 2.93 -0.23 -13.35
C HIS A 33 2.42 -1.26 -14.35
N ALA A 34 2.62 -2.54 -14.05
CA ALA A 34 2.00 -3.65 -14.77
C ALA A 34 1.28 -4.55 -13.76
N ASN A 35 0.06 -4.98 -14.10
CA ASN A 35 -0.65 -5.99 -13.32
C ASN A 35 -1.21 -7.08 -14.22
N TYR A 36 -1.49 -8.24 -13.62
CA TYR A 36 -2.25 -9.30 -14.27
C TYR A 36 -3.66 -9.24 -13.74
N SER A 37 -4.62 -9.08 -14.66
CA SER A 37 -6.03 -9.12 -14.32
C SER A 37 -6.41 -10.46 -13.68
N ARG A 38 -7.47 -10.47 -12.88
CA ARG A 38 -8.07 -11.67 -12.28
C ARG A 38 -8.48 -12.64 -13.41
N GLY A 39 -7.60 -13.57 -13.75
CA GLY A 39 -7.69 -14.40 -14.98
C GLY A 39 -6.35 -14.63 -15.69
N GLY A 40 -5.26 -14.00 -15.23
CA GLY A 40 -3.91 -14.23 -15.73
C GLY A 40 -3.60 -13.52 -17.06
N VAL A 41 -4.50 -12.66 -17.54
CA VAL A 41 -4.22 -11.80 -18.70
C VAL A 41 -3.46 -10.58 -18.21
N GLU A 42 -2.24 -10.42 -18.72
CA GLU A 42 -1.41 -9.24 -18.50
C GLU A 42 -2.15 -8.00 -18.98
N THR A 43 -2.25 -6.98 -18.13
CA THR A 43 -2.73 -5.68 -18.56
C THR A 43 -1.58 -4.92 -19.22
N GLU A 44 -1.91 -4.12 -20.23
CA GLU A 44 -0.92 -3.24 -20.84
C GLU A 44 -0.31 -2.34 -19.75
N PRO A 45 1.03 -2.30 -19.63
CA PRO A 45 1.68 -1.46 -18.64
C PRO A 45 1.27 0.01 -18.78
N VAL A 46 1.10 0.67 -17.64
CA VAL A 46 0.81 2.10 -17.57
C VAL A 46 1.95 2.83 -16.90
N GLU A 47 2.17 4.07 -17.30
CA GLU A 47 3.18 4.93 -16.70
C GLU A 47 2.52 5.94 -15.78
N ALA A 48 3.08 6.17 -14.59
CA ALA A 48 2.44 6.94 -13.55
C ALA A 48 3.39 7.94 -12.89
N TRP A 49 2.84 9.11 -12.56
CA TRP A 49 3.50 10.19 -11.83
C TRP A 49 2.66 10.51 -10.59
N LEU A 50 3.18 10.14 -9.43
CA LEU A 50 2.59 10.40 -8.12
C LEU A 50 3.28 11.61 -7.47
N ASP A 51 2.48 12.56 -7.03
CA ASP A 51 2.87 13.70 -6.21
C ASP A 51 2.01 13.72 -4.94
N ARG A 52 2.61 13.29 -3.83
CA ARG A 52 1.95 13.27 -2.51
C ARG A 52 1.76 14.66 -1.92
N ALA A 53 2.60 15.63 -2.30
CA ALA A 53 2.45 16.99 -1.78
C ALA A 53 1.21 17.67 -2.36
N SER A 54 0.87 17.38 -3.62
CA SER A 54 -0.35 17.90 -4.25
C SER A 54 -1.55 16.96 -4.22
N GLY A 55 -1.39 15.70 -3.80
CA GLY A 55 -2.52 14.76 -3.78
C GLY A 55 -2.92 14.25 -5.13
N ARG A 56 -1.95 14.12 -6.02
CA ARG A 56 -2.21 13.93 -7.44
C ARG A 56 -1.46 12.74 -7.97
N VAL A 57 -2.17 11.90 -8.70
CA VAL A 57 -1.57 10.91 -9.58
C VAL A 57 -2.02 11.16 -11.01
N THR A 58 -1.07 11.14 -11.93
CA THR A 58 -1.33 11.10 -13.37
C THR A 58 -0.93 9.74 -13.88
N VAL A 59 -1.78 9.07 -14.65
CA VAL A 59 -1.53 7.75 -15.22
C VAL A 59 -1.72 7.82 -16.73
N ARG A 60 -0.71 7.39 -17.49
CA ARG A 60 -0.73 7.29 -18.94
C ARG A 60 -0.83 5.82 -19.35
N GLY A 61 -1.93 5.47 -20.00
CA GLY A 61 -2.13 4.17 -20.63
C GLY A 61 -2.43 4.31 -22.12
N VAL A 62 -2.77 3.19 -22.77
CA VAL A 62 -3.11 3.13 -24.20
C VAL A 62 -4.34 3.99 -24.56
N ASP A 63 -5.28 4.13 -23.63
CA ASP A 63 -6.53 4.86 -23.82
C ASP A 63 -6.39 6.37 -23.59
N GLY A 64 -5.25 6.82 -23.08
CA GLY A 64 -4.97 8.23 -22.82
C GLY A 64 -4.32 8.49 -21.47
N VAL A 65 -4.65 9.66 -20.91
CA VAL A 65 -4.10 10.15 -19.64
C VAL A 65 -5.25 10.33 -18.67
N ASP A 66 -5.22 9.56 -17.60
CA ASP A 66 -6.09 9.70 -16.44
C ASP A 66 -5.40 10.55 -15.38
N VAL A 67 -6.19 11.33 -14.66
CA VAL A 67 -5.74 12.09 -13.51
C VAL A 67 -6.69 11.78 -12.38
N ALA A 68 -6.14 11.32 -11.26
CA ALA A 68 -6.87 11.24 -10.01
C ALA A 68 -6.26 12.24 -9.03
N GLU A 69 -7.16 13.02 -8.43
CA GLU A 69 -6.88 13.98 -7.38
C GLU A 69 -7.76 13.59 -6.20
N GLY A 70 -7.20 13.62 -5.01
CA GLY A 70 -7.89 13.28 -3.78
C GLY A 70 -6.96 13.61 -2.65
N VAL A 71 -7.47 14.30 -1.62
CA VAL A 71 -6.63 14.84 -0.56
C VAL A 71 -5.88 13.68 0.09
N PRO A 72 -4.56 13.64 -0.02
CA PRO A 72 -3.76 12.75 0.77
C PRO A 72 -3.67 13.52 2.10
N TYR A 73 -4.07 12.94 3.22
CA TYR A 73 -3.82 13.57 4.51
C TYR A 73 -4.69 14.79 4.90
N GLY A 74 -5.97 14.84 4.50
CA GLY A 74 -6.89 15.88 4.97
C GLY A 74 -8.35 15.45 4.95
N GLY A 75 -8.91 15.26 6.15
CA GLY A 75 -10.35 15.20 6.51
C GLY A 75 -11.33 14.73 5.43
N SER A 76 -11.82 13.49 5.55
CA SER A 76 -12.93 12.98 4.72
C SER A 76 -14.12 13.96 4.65
N PRO A 77 -14.79 14.09 3.48
CA PRO A 77 -16.06 14.82 3.32
C PRO A 77 -17.23 14.27 4.13
N ALA A 78 -17.05 13.17 4.88
CA ALA A 78 -18.00 12.75 5.91
C ALA A 78 -18.22 13.83 6.99
N ALA A 79 -17.27 14.76 7.17
CA ALA A 79 -17.45 15.96 8.00
C ALA A 79 -18.44 16.99 7.40
N LEU A 80 -18.71 16.95 6.09
CA LEU A 80 -19.65 17.88 5.43
C LEU A 80 -21.10 17.37 5.38
N HIS A 81 -21.37 16.10 5.74
CA HIS A 81 -22.75 15.63 5.88
C HIS A 81 -23.32 15.78 7.31
N ALA A 82 -22.47 16.03 8.31
CA ALA A 82 -22.89 16.29 9.69
C ALA A 82 -23.36 17.74 9.94
N VAL A 83 -23.11 18.67 9.01
CA VAL A 83 -23.55 20.09 9.14
C VAL A 83 -24.99 20.32 8.67
N ALA A 84 -25.72 19.29 8.23
CA ALA A 84 -27.11 19.41 7.77
C ALA A 84 -28.15 19.17 8.87
N GLU A 85 -27.78 18.62 10.03
CA GLU A 85 -28.70 18.35 11.14
C GLU A 85 -28.20 18.98 12.45
N GLY A 86 -28.17 20.31 12.49
CA GLY A 86 -28.62 21.14 13.62
C GLY A 86 -28.15 20.88 15.05
N ASP A 87 -27.16 20.02 15.31
CA ASP A 87 -26.68 19.73 16.67
C ASP A 87 -25.35 20.44 16.90
N SER A 88 -25.40 21.49 17.71
CA SER A 88 -24.25 22.32 18.06
C SER A 88 -23.36 21.57 19.05
N CYS A 89 -22.54 20.66 18.54
CA CYS A 89 -21.31 20.27 19.21
C CYS A 89 -20.23 21.27 18.78
N GLU A 90 -19.63 21.96 19.75
CA GLU A 90 -18.51 22.89 19.52
C GLU A 90 -17.48 22.24 18.58
N SER A 91 -17.33 22.81 17.39
CA SER A 91 -16.31 22.37 16.44
C SER A 91 -14.95 22.54 17.12
N PRO A 92 -14.12 21.49 17.23
CA PRO A 92 -12.74 21.68 17.63
C PRO A 92 -12.13 22.69 16.66
N SER A 93 -11.55 23.76 17.18
CA SER A 93 -10.95 24.79 16.33
C SER A 93 -9.94 24.15 15.38
N ASP A 94 -9.85 24.65 14.14
CA ASP A 94 -8.93 24.19 13.08
C ASP A 94 -7.45 24.07 13.52
N ALA A 95 -7.08 24.60 14.69
CA ALA A 95 -5.77 24.49 15.32
C ALA A 95 -5.50 23.16 16.05
N ASP A 96 -6.52 22.37 16.41
CA ASP A 96 -6.36 21.04 17.04
C ASP A 96 -6.28 19.90 16.00
N GLN A 97 -6.59 20.17 14.72
CA GLN A 97 -6.57 19.17 13.63
C GLN A 97 -5.22 19.08 12.89
N LEU A 98 -4.21 19.84 13.32
CA LEU A 98 -2.83 19.77 12.84
C LEU A 98 -1.90 19.43 14.02
N GLY A 99 -2.04 18.22 14.57
CA GLY A 99 -1.09 17.70 15.56
C GLY A 99 0.29 17.43 14.92
N PRO A 100 1.41 17.97 15.46
CA PRO A 100 2.75 17.81 14.90
C PRO A 100 3.43 16.53 15.42
N THR A 101 2.92 15.36 15.08
CA THR A 101 3.66 14.12 15.34
C THR A 101 3.75 13.32 14.06
N GLY A 102 4.84 13.52 13.31
CA GLY A 102 5.28 12.55 12.32
C GLY A 102 5.52 11.17 12.95
N PRO A 103 5.81 10.14 12.14
CA PRO A 103 5.98 8.79 12.66
C PRO A 103 7.13 8.73 13.66
N VAL A 104 7.03 7.83 14.64
CA VAL A 104 8.18 7.48 15.47
C VAL A 104 9.14 6.67 14.61
N ARG A 105 10.43 7.04 14.62
CA ARG A 105 11.45 6.37 13.81
C ARG A 105 12.36 5.50 14.67
N ARG A 106 12.73 4.34 14.11
CA ARG A 106 13.81 3.47 14.56
C ARG A 106 15.18 4.17 14.37
N PRO A 107 16.25 3.68 15.01
CA PRO A 107 17.60 4.20 14.81
C PRO A 107 18.12 4.10 13.37
N ASP A 108 17.60 3.15 12.58
CA ASP A 108 17.92 2.98 11.15
C ASP A 108 17.14 3.93 10.23
N GLY A 109 16.23 4.74 10.78
CA GLY A 109 15.42 5.70 10.04
C GLY A 109 14.07 5.18 9.55
N LEU A 110 13.82 3.87 9.64
CA LEU A 110 12.51 3.27 9.35
C LEU A 110 11.48 3.65 10.41
N VAL A 111 10.21 3.55 10.07
CA VAL A 111 9.10 3.83 11.00
C VAL A 111 8.97 2.69 12.00
N ALA A 112 8.96 3.05 13.29
CA ALA A 112 8.61 2.17 14.40
C ALA A 112 7.10 2.19 14.68
N GLU A 113 6.49 3.36 14.58
CA GLU A 113 5.07 3.57 14.91
C GLU A 113 4.49 4.66 14.00
N ARG A 114 3.32 4.36 13.42
CA ARG A 114 2.53 5.34 12.66
C ARG A 114 1.63 6.12 13.61
N PRO A 115 1.29 7.38 13.27
CA PRO A 115 0.21 8.08 13.96
C PRO A 115 -1.09 7.27 13.91
N ASN A 116 -1.86 7.31 15.00
CA ASN A 116 -3.17 6.65 15.08
C ASN A 116 -4.12 7.19 13.99
N GLY A 117 -5.00 6.33 13.46
CA GLY A 117 -5.98 6.71 12.42
C GLY A 117 -5.42 6.82 11.00
N TRP A 118 -4.10 6.70 10.82
CA TRP A 118 -3.46 6.89 9.51
C TRP A 118 -3.89 5.86 8.45
N HIS A 119 -4.16 4.60 8.82
CA HIS A 119 -4.34 3.51 7.86
C HIS A 119 -5.43 3.76 6.79
N PHE A 120 -6.57 4.31 7.18
CA PHE A 120 -7.74 4.47 6.29
C PHE A 120 -7.97 5.92 5.84
N GLU A 121 -7.58 6.88 6.67
CA GLU A 121 -7.86 8.30 6.42
C GLU A 121 -6.78 8.96 5.53
N HIS A 122 -5.63 8.31 5.34
CA HIS A 122 -4.42 8.90 4.81
C HIS A 122 -3.78 7.99 3.75
N GLY A 123 -4.45 7.84 2.59
CA GLY A 123 -3.98 7.07 1.44
C GLY A 123 -3.49 7.94 0.27
N ASP A 124 -2.71 7.34 -0.62
CA ASP A 124 -2.34 7.96 -1.90
C ASP A 124 -3.59 8.14 -2.80
N PRO A 125 -3.59 9.15 -3.70
CA PRO A 125 -4.66 9.30 -4.68
C PRO A 125 -4.85 8.00 -5.46
N MET A 126 -6.09 7.51 -5.44
CA MET A 126 -6.44 6.19 -5.96
C MET A 126 -6.66 6.23 -7.48
N TRP A 127 -5.99 5.33 -8.19
CA TRP A 127 -6.31 5.01 -9.59
C TRP A 127 -6.85 3.58 -9.66
N ARG A 128 -8.07 3.45 -10.19
CA ARG A 128 -8.88 2.21 -10.30
C ARG A 128 -9.40 1.65 -8.97
N ASP A 129 -8.54 1.18 -8.08
CA ASP A 129 -8.95 0.43 -6.89
C ASP A 129 -7.93 0.54 -5.73
N TYR A 130 -8.25 -0.05 -4.58
CA TYR A 130 -7.40 0.04 -3.39
C TYR A 130 -6.08 -0.74 -3.50
N GLN A 131 -5.97 -1.71 -4.42
CA GLN A 131 -4.74 -2.45 -4.65
C GLN A 131 -3.62 -1.48 -5.10
N TRP A 132 -3.98 -0.47 -5.90
CA TRP A 132 -3.09 0.63 -6.29
C TRP A 132 -2.52 1.36 -5.07
N THR A 133 -3.37 1.69 -4.09
CA THR A 133 -2.91 2.40 -2.90
C THR A 133 -2.10 1.48 -1.98
N ALA A 134 -2.48 0.19 -1.88
CA ALA A 134 -1.79 -0.80 -1.07
C ALA A 134 -0.36 -1.08 -1.58
N MET A 135 -0.12 -1.04 -2.89
CA MET A 135 1.24 -1.20 -3.42
C MET A 135 2.13 0.03 -3.18
N LEU A 136 1.55 1.23 -3.08
CA LEU A 136 2.29 2.48 -2.83
C LEU A 136 2.55 2.72 -1.33
N ASP A 137 1.64 2.26 -0.48
CA ASP A 137 1.73 2.29 0.97
C ASP A 137 1.34 0.92 1.57
N PRO A 138 2.28 -0.05 1.61
CA PRO A 138 1.99 -1.44 1.93
C PRO A 138 1.89 -1.73 3.43
N LEU A 139 1.20 -0.86 4.18
CA LEU A 139 1.00 -1.05 5.62
C LEU A 139 0.40 -2.42 5.96
N GLU A 140 -0.45 -2.96 5.09
CA GLU A 140 -1.07 -4.27 5.28
C GLU A 140 -0.07 -5.45 5.35
N LEU A 141 1.21 -5.26 4.99
CA LEU A 141 2.26 -6.26 5.21
C LEU A 141 2.80 -6.24 6.65
N HIS A 142 2.49 -5.21 7.43
CA HIS A 142 2.99 -5.05 8.80
C HIS A 142 2.23 -5.93 9.81
N HIS A 143 0.91 -6.08 9.67
CA HIS A 143 0.04 -6.82 10.59
C HIS A 143 -0.60 -8.04 9.94
N GLY A 144 -0.73 -9.14 10.71
CA GLY A 144 -1.46 -10.32 10.26
C GLY A 144 -0.82 -11.07 9.09
N VAL A 145 0.48 -10.86 8.87
CA VAL A 145 1.25 -11.54 7.82
C VAL A 145 2.44 -12.24 8.45
N GLN A 146 2.55 -13.55 8.19
CA GLN A 146 3.78 -14.29 8.43
C GLN A 146 4.78 -13.95 7.33
N ILE A 147 5.99 -13.56 7.73
CA ILE A 147 7.07 -13.11 6.87
C ILE A 147 8.27 -14.03 7.11
N ASP A 148 8.67 -14.75 6.07
CA ASP A 148 9.80 -15.68 6.07
C ASP A 148 10.78 -15.32 4.94
N ASP A 149 11.97 -15.94 4.96
CA ASP A 149 12.96 -15.89 3.88
C ASP A 149 13.35 -14.46 3.44
N VAL A 150 13.47 -13.53 4.39
CA VAL A 150 13.84 -12.15 4.08
C VAL A 150 15.26 -12.09 3.52
N ALA A 151 15.42 -11.41 2.39
CA ALA A 151 16.70 -11.24 1.74
C ALA A 151 16.85 -9.86 1.10
N ALA A 152 18.03 -9.26 1.24
CA ALA A 152 18.43 -8.12 0.44
C ALA A 152 18.75 -8.57 -1.00
N THR A 153 18.19 -7.87 -1.98
CA THR A 153 18.32 -8.18 -3.41
C THR A 153 18.28 -6.92 -4.26
N THR A 154 18.35 -7.05 -5.58
CA THR A 154 18.27 -5.91 -6.52
C THR A 154 17.25 -6.20 -7.59
N ARG A 155 16.36 -5.23 -7.86
CA ARG A 155 15.44 -5.25 -9.01
C ARG A 155 15.44 -3.90 -9.70
N GLY A 156 15.44 -3.91 -11.04
CA GLY A 156 15.48 -2.68 -11.83
C GLY A 156 16.72 -1.81 -11.55
N GLY A 157 17.82 -2.40 -11.05
CA GLY A 157 19.01 -1.66 -10.61
C GLY A 157 18.87 -0.96 -9.25
N ARG A 158 17.78 -1.22 -8.52
CA ARG A 158 17.47 -0.62 -7.21
C ARG A 158 17.58 -1.66 -6.10
N GLU A 159 18.02 -1.21 -4.92
CA GLU A 159 18.07 -2.07 -3.74
C GLU A 159 16.64 -2.39 -3.26
N THR A 160 16.39 -3.67 -3.03
CA THR A 160 15.08 -4.17 -2.62
C THR A 160 15.24 -5.21 -1.53
N TRP A 161 14.22 -5.34 -0.67
CA TRP A 161 14.10 -6.50 0.21
C TRP A 161 12.99 -7.40 -0.29
N SER A 162 13.27 -8.70 -0.39
CA SER A 162 12.29 -9.72 -0.76
C SER A 162 11.92 -10.56 0.44
N ALA A 163 10.66 -10.99 0.52
CA ALA A 163 10.21 -11.95 1.52
C ALA A 163 9.11 -12.87 0.99
N THR A 164 8.97 -14.03 1.63
CA THR A 164 7.78 -14.88 1.49
C THR A 164 6.74 -14.41 2.50
N CYS A 165 5.59 -13.93 2.02
CA CYS A 165 4.49 -13.41 2.82
C CYS A 165 3.30 -14.36 2.80
N ARG A 166 2.72 -14.64 3.97
CA ARG A 166 1.52 -15.47 4.14
C ARG A 166 0.46 -14.72 4.95
N PRO A 167 -0.68 -14.36 4.35
CA PRO A 167 -1.82 -13.81 5.08
C PRO A 167 -2.31 -14.80 6.15
N LEU A 168 -2.50 -14.31 7.37
CA LEU A 168 -3.02 -15.10 8.48
C LEU A 168 -4.54 -14.91 8.62
N MET A 169 -5.23 -15.97 9.02
CA MET A 169 -6.65 -15.89 9.38
C MET A 169 -6.81 -15.18 10.72
N GLY A 170 -7.77 -14.26 10.81
CA GLY A 170 -8.15 -13.62 12.07
C GLY A 170 -8.95 -14.55 12.98
N ALA A 171 -8.94 -14.26 14.27
CA ALA A 171 -9.73 -14.95 15.27
C ALA A 171 -10.90 -14.09 15.77
N GLY A 172 -12.08 -14.70 15.88
CA GLY A 172 -13.27 -14.04 16.42
C GLY A 172 -13.86 -12.97 15.50
N GLU A 173 -14.85 -12.23 16.03
CA GLU A 173 -15.53 -11.16 15.30
C GLU A 173 -14.63 -9.93 15.09
N ASP A 174 -13.67 -9.70 15.98
CA ASP A 174 -12.73 -8.58 15.92
C ASP A 174 -11.53 -8.82 14.98
N TRP A 175 -11.48 -9.98 14.31
CA TRP A 175 -10.41 -10.37 13.38
C TRP A 175 -9.00 -10.34 13.98
N ASP A 176 -8.87 -10.73 15.25
CA ASP A 176 -7.61 -10.60 16.01
C ASP A 176 -6.47 -11.42 15.38
N GLY A 177 -5.31 -10.77 15.23
CA GLY A 177 -4.11 -11.35 14.61
C GLY A 177 -4.20 -11.69 13.12
N GLY A 178 -5.34 -11.40 12.47
CA GLY A 178 -5.56 -11.69 11.05
C GLY A 178 -4.94 -10.65 10.13
N TYR A 179 -4.72 -11.05 8.88
CA TYR A 179 -4.37 -10.13 7.80
C TYR A 179 -5.48 -9.08 7.64
N ASP A 180 -5.12 -7.82 7.82
CA ASP A 180 -5.99 -6.65 7.76
C ASP A 180 -5.62 -5.81 6.52
N PRO A 181 -6.08 -6.20 5.32
CA PRO A 181 -5.81 -5.45 4.10
C PRO A 181 -6.50 -4.08 4.15
N ARG A 182 -5.96 -3.11 3.42
CA ARG A 182 -6.63 -1.81 3.26
C ARG A 182 -8.04 -1.95 2.70
N CYS A 183 -8.26 -2.97 1.86
CA CYS A 183 -9.56 -3.32 1.32
C CYS A 183 -9.66 -4.84 1.10
N GLY A 184 -10.66 -5.48 1.69
CA GLY A 184 -10.86 -6.93 1.59
C GLY A 184 -11.21 -7.42 0.17
N CYS A 185 -11.87 -6.60 -0.65
CA CYS A 185 -12.21 -6.96 -2.04
C CYS A 185 -11.08 -6.70 -3.06
N CYS A 186 -10.08 -5.87 -2.72
CA CYS A 186 -8.91 -5.55 -3.55
C CYS A 186 -7.59 -5.54 -2.74
N PRO A 187 -7.26 -6.63 -2.02
CA PRO A 187 -6.08 -6.70 -1.15
C PRO A 187 -4.79 -6.84 -1.98
N LEU A 188 -3.63 -6.51 -1.41
CA LEU A 188 -2.33 -6.84 -2.02
C LEU A 188 -2.11 -8.36 -2.08
N LEU A 189 -2.59 -9.09 -1.05
CA LEU A 189 -2.46 -10.54 -0.92
C LEU A 189 -3.85 -11.24 -0.96
N ASP A 190 -4.46 -11.36 -2.16
CA ASP A 190 -5.79 -11.99 -2.36
C ASP A 190 -5.83 -13.47 -1.96
N SER A 191 -6.29 -13.72 -0.74
CA SER A 191 -6.22 -15.00 -0.05
C SER A 191 -7.56 -15.34 0.61
N THR A 192 -7.67 -16.55 1.17
CA THR A 192 -8.81 -16.92 2.00
C THR A 192 -9.02 -15.95 3.17
N ALA A 193 -7.94 -15.41 3.75
CA ALA A 193 -8.03 -14.45 4.85
C ALA A 193 -8.74 -13.16 4.42
N SER A 194 -8.27 -12.51 3.36
CA SER A 194 -8.89 -11.27 2.87
C SER A 194 -10.33 -11.48 2.38
N ARG A 195 -10.63 -12.61 1.74
CA ARG A 195 -11.99 -12.93 1.27
C ARG A 195 -12.95 -13.28 2.39
N THR A 196 -12.47 -13.96 3.44
CA THR A 196 -13.28 -14.23 4.63
C THR A 196 -13.62 -12.92 5.34
N LEU A 197 -12.66 -12.00 5.46
CA LEU A 197 -12.89 -10.68 6.05
C LEU A 197 -13.94 -9.88 5.27
N GLU A 198 -13.87 -9.90 3.93
CA GLU A 198 -14.78 -9.16 3.06
C GLU A 198 -16.18 -9.79 2.93
N TYR A 199 -16.23 -11.09 2.64
CA TYR A 199 -17.45 -11.79 2.22
C TYR A 199 -18.02 -12.75 3.27
N GLY A 200 -17.24 -13.06 4.31
CA GLY A 200 -17.56 -14.08 5.29
C GLY A 200 -17.05 -15.48 4.92
N ALA A 201 -17.00 -16.36 5.92
CA ALA A 201 -16.44 -17.71 5.80
C ALA A 201 -17.28 -18.65 4.92
N ASP A 202 -18.58 -18.38 4.81
CA ASP A 202 -19.53 -19.22 4.06
C ASP A 202 -19.70 -18.78 2.59
N ASP A 203 -19.04 -17.71 2.15
CA ASP A 203 -19.15 -17.22 0.78
C ASP A 203 -18.45 -18.16 -0.23
N PRO A 204 -19.07 -18.48 -1.38
CA PRO A 204 -18.44 -19.33 -2.39
C PRO A 204 -17.08 -18.84 -2.90
N LEU A 205 -16.82 -17.53 -2.91
CA LEU A 205 -15.55 -16.94 -3.29
C LEU A 205 -14.46 -17.17 -2.22
N THR A 206 -14.85 -17.37 -0.96
CA THR A 206 -13.95 -17.69 0.16
C THR A 206 -13.60 -19.17 0.19
N LEU A 207 -14.56 -20.03 -0.16
CA LEU A 207 -14.42 -21.49 -0.16
C LEU A 207 -13.59 -22.04 -1.33
N ASP A 208 -13.09 -21.15 -2.21
CA ASP A 208 -12.20 -21.53 -3.29
C ASP A 208 -10.86 -22.06 -2.73
N THR A 209 -10.68 -23.38 -2.78
CA THR A 209 -9.47 -24.06 -2.29
C THR A 209 -8.24 -23.79 -3.15
N GLU A 210 -8.40 -23.10 -4.27
CA GLU A 210 -7.31 -22.79 -5.19
C GLU A 210 -6.69 -21.42 -4.92
N LEU A 211 -7.12 -20.70 -3.89
CA LEU A 211 -6.53 -19.41 -3.57
C LEU A 211 -5.06 -19.53 -3.14
N PRO A 212 -4.22 -18.53 -3.49
CA PRO A 212 -2.86 -18.52 -3.02
C PRO A 212 -2.81 -18.41 -1.49
N THR A 213 -1.82 -19.08 -0.93
CA THR A 213 -1.48 -19.04 0.51
C THR A 213 -0.12 -18.40 0.74
N ALA A 214 0.61 -18.11 -0.34
CA ALA A 214 2.00 -17.75 -0.35
C ALA A 214 2.29 -16.71 -1.42
N TYR A 215 3.00 -15.63 -1.07
CA TYR A 215 3.43 -14.62 -2.02
C TYR A 215 4.91 -14.33 -1.87
N LEU A 216 5.59 -14.15 -2.99
CA LEU A 216 6.86 -13.44 -3.02
C LEU A 216 6.54 -11.96 -3.14
N VAL A 217 7.05 -11.16 -2.21
CA VAL A 217 6.90 -9.70 -2.21
C VAL A 217 8.27 -9.05 -2.22
N HIS A 218 8.45 -8.04 -3.07
CA HIS A 218 9.64 -7.18 -3.06
C HIS A 218 9.25 -5.74 -2.74
N LEU A 219 9.95 -5.13 -1.78
CA LEU A 219 9.86 -3.72 -1.45
C LEU A 219 11.11 -2.99 -1.91
N ASP A 220 10.97 -1.85 -2.56
CA ASP A 220 12.09 -0.93 -2.81
C ASP A 220 12.54 -0.29 -1.48
N VAL A 221 13.83 -0.42 -1.14
CA VAL A 221 14.34 0.03 0.17
C VAL A 221 14.25 1.55 0.31
N GLN A 222 14.41 2.30 -0.79
CA GLN A 222 14.36 3.76 -0.74
C GLN A 222 12.93 4.28 -0.48
N THR A 223 11.90 3.62 -1.01
CA THR A 223 10.54 4.15 -1.04
C THR A 223 9.53 3.34 -0.24
N ALA A 224 9.86 2.11 0.13
CA ALA A 224 8.96 1.06 0.62
C ALA A 224 7.83 0.67 -0.36
N VAL A 225 7.85 1.16 -1.60
CA VAL A 225 6.86 0.78 -2.62
C VAL A 225 7.06 -0.68 -3.00
N VAL A 226 5.94 -1.39 -3.18
CA VAL A 226 5.95 -2.76 -3.65
C VAL A 226 6.36 -2.78 -5.12
N VAL A 227 7.50 -3.37 -5.45
CA VAL A 227 7.98 -3.48 -6.84
C VAL A 227 7.64 -4.82 -7.49
N GLU A 228 7.32 -5.83 -6.68
CA GLU A 228 6.76 -7.10 -7.16
C GLU A 228 5.86 -7.72 -6.09
N VAL A 229 4.71 -8.24 -6.53
CA VAL A 229 3.96 -9.29 -5.82
C VAL A 229 3.74 -10.40 -6.80
N ARG A 230 3.97 -11.64 -6.36
CA ARG A 230 3.67 -12.82 -7.15
C ARG A 230 3.25 -13.95 -6.23
N ALA A 231 2.07 -14.52 -6.47
CA ALA A 231 1.66 -15.76 -5.85
C ALA A 231 2.68 -16.89 -6.13
N LEU A 232 3.08 -17.60 -5.09
CA LEU A 232 3.99 -18.75 -5.17
C LEU A 232 3.24 -20.07 -5.35
N ASP A 233 1.95 -20.07 -5.03
CA ASP A 233 1.03 -21.19 -5.13
C ASP A 233 -0.37 -20.71 -5.53
N GLY A 234 -1.33 -21.64 -5.58
CA GLY A 234 -2.71 -21.35 -5.95
C GLY A 234 -2.89 -20.91 -7.41
N ARG A 235 -4.13 -20.53 -7.74
CA ARG A 235 -4.57 -19.94 -9.00
C ARG A 235 -5.28 -18.62 -8.72
N GLY A 236 -5.27 -17.73 -9.70
CA GLY A 236 -5.93 -16.42 -9.59
C GLY A 236 -5.23 -15.41 -8.70
N GLY A 237 -4.07 -15.77 -8.14
CA GLY A 237 -3.26 -14.86 -7.34
C GLY A 237 -2.77 -13.66 -8.14
N LEU A 238 -2.72 -12.53 -7.44
CA LEU A 238 -2.24 -11.29 -8.01
C LEU A 238 -0.78 -11.43 -8.45
N VAL A 239 -0.51 -10.92 -9.64
CA VAL A 239 0.84 -10.60 -10.07
C VAL A 239 0.85 -9.11 -10.41
N LEU A 240 1.72 -8.37 -9.72
CA LEU A 240 1.94 -6.95 -10.00
C LEU A 240 3.43 -6.67 -10.04
N ARG A 241 3.81 -5.70 -10.86
CA ARG A 241 5.17 -5.19 -10.94
C ARG A 241 5.16 -3.67 -11.07
N ASN A 242 6.04 -3.03 -10.33
CA ASN A 242 6.35 -1.61 -10.51
C ASN A 242 7.84 -1.45 -10.82
N ASP A 243 8.15 -0.86 -11.97
CA ASP A 243 9.50 -0.44 -12.31
C ASP A 243 9.62 1.06 -11.99
N ILE A 244 10.41 1.41 -10.97
CA ILE A 244 10.58 2.79 -10.50
C ILE A 244 11.63 3.50 -11.36
N ASP A 245 11.20 4.57 -12.03
CA ASP A 245 12.02 5.35 -12.95
C ASP A 245 12.69 6.54 -12.23
N ALA A 246 11.96 7.23 -11.35
CA ALA A 246 12.50 8.33 -10.55
C ALA A 246 11.79 8.50 -9.19
N VAL A 247 12.54 8.96 -8.19
CA VAL A 247 12.07 9.25 -6.82
C VAL A 247 12.53 10.66 -6.43
N ASP A 248 11.63 11.46 -5.87
CA ASP A 248 11.90 12.83 -5.40
C ASP A 248 12.56 13.73 -6.45
N GLN A 249 12.26 13.47 -7.72
CA GLN A 249 12.63 14.31 -8.85
C GLN A 249 11.44 15.14 -9.32
N PRO A 250 11.67 16.28 -10.00
CA PRO A 250 10.62 17.01 -10.68
C PRO A 250 9.86 16.11 -11.65
N LEU A 251 8.53 16.11 -11.55
CA LEU A 251 7.67 15.31 -12.42
C LEU A 251 7.35 16.08 -13.71
N ASP A 252 7.53 15.44 -14.87
CA ASP A 252 7.07 15.93 -16.18
C ASP A 252 5.85 15.13 -16.64
N ALA A 253 4.78 15.21 -15.84
CA ALA A 253 3.57 14.43 -16.08
C ALA A 253 2.81 14.95 -17.33
N PRO A 254 2.32 14.05 -18.20
CA PRO A 254 1.57 14.45 -19.38
C PRO A 254 0.24 15.09 -18.98
N GLN A 255 -0.21 16.06 -19.77
CA GLN A 255 -1.50 16.72 -19.56
C GLN A 255 -2.63 15.95 -20.27
N PRO A 256 -3.82 15.81 -19.65
CA PRO A 256 -4.96 15.22 -20.33
C PRO A 256 -5.34 16.07 -21.55
N ARG A 257 -5.72 15.40 -22.65
CA ARG A 257 -6.17 16.10 -23.86
C ARG A 257 -7.42 16.93 -23.53
N ARG A 258 -7.36 18.24 -23.75
CA ARG A 258 -8.54 19.11 -23.65
C ARG A 258 -9.59 18.62 -24.64
N ARG A 259 -10.76 18.20 -24.13
CA ARG A 259 -11.93 17.91 -24.97
C ARG A 259 -12.30 19.21 -25.70
N ARG A 260 -12.33 19.16 -27.04
CA ARG A 260 -12.78 20.26 -27.90
C ARG A 260 -14.31 20.33 -27.93
#